data_AF-A0A662HRE9-F1
#
_entry.id   AF-A0A662HRE9-F1
#
_cell.length_a   1.000
_cell.length_b   1.000
_cell.length_c   1.000
_cell.angle_alpha   90.00
_cell.angle_beta   90.00
_cell.angle_gamma   90.00
#
_symmetry.space_group_name_H-M   'P 1'
#
loop_
_entity.id
_entity.type
_entity.pdbx_description
1 polymer ?
#
loop_
_entity_poly.entity_id
_entity_poly.type
_entity_poly.pdbx_seq_one_letter_code
_entity_poly.pdbx_strand_id
1 'polypeptide(L)'
;MDIIKYRGEEALKPGALPDYTMQYIAQVVDREFNGDARYALDILYFSAVLAENREHDRIELDDVREIVSQLVPQMTSEDLAALQNIEKIALLSVAYAVQRNEGGFASFTEVYNSYKELAERFSVRPNIRSLENALQVLVDLGYIIDKGPKKITVDVPVEKLIRFLEKQLTSH
;
A
#
# COMPACT_ATOMS: atom_id res chain seq x y z
N MET A 1 -8.06 13.23 -13.63
CA MET A 1 -8.85 11.97 -13.64
C MET A 1 -9.44 11.69 -15.02
N ASP A 2 -10.08 12.70 -15.65
CA ASP A 2 -10.77 12.55 -16.95
C ASP A 2 -9.89 12.00 -18.08
N ILE A 3 -8.63 12.45 -18.18
CA ILE A 3 -7.68 11.96 -19.19
C ILE A 3 -7.37 10.46 -18.99
N ILE A 4 -7.21 10.01 -17.76
CA ILE A 4 -6.92 8.60 -17.42
C ILE A 4 -8.13 7.75 -17.79
N LYS A 5 -9.34 8.21 -17.41
CA LYS A 5 -10.60 7.54 -17.73
C LYS A 5 -10.79 7.37 -19.23
N TYR A 6 -10.70 8.47 -19.98
CA TYR A 6 -10.89 8.48 -21.43
C TYR A 6 -9.92 7.52 -22.14
N ARG A 7 -8.64 7.50 -21.75
CA ARG A 7 -7.65 6.59 -22.34
C ARG A 7 -7.84 5.15 -21.91
N GLY A 8 -8.23 4.92 -20.65
CA GLY A 8 -8.54 3.59 -20.14
C GLY A 8 -9.71 2.94 -20.89
N GLU A 9 -10.77 3.70 -21.15
CA GLU A 9 -11.95 3.21 -21.89
C GLU A 9 -11.64 2.83 -23.34
N GLU A 10 -10.69 3.51 -23.99
CA GLU A 10 -10.28 3.22 -25.38
C GLU A 10 -9.32 2.02 -25.50
N ALA A 11 -8.51 1.76 -24.46
CA ALA A 11 -7.38 0.83 -24.55
C ALA A 11 -7.51 -0.43 -23.68
N LEU A 12 -8.40 -0.43 -22.67
CA LEU A 12 -8.56 -1.54 -21.72
C LEU A 12 -9.92 -2.23 -21.91
N LYS A 13 -9.99 -3.51 -21.48
CA LYS A 13 -11.26 -4.23 -21.44
C LYS A 13 -12.23 -3.55 -20.45
N PRO A 14 -13.56 -3.60 -20.69
CA PRO A 14 -14.53 -3.10 -19.74
C PRO A 14 -14.31 -3.70 -18.33
N GLY A 15 -14.24 -2.83 -17.31
CA GLY A 15 -14.01 -3.24 -15.93
C GLY A 15 -12.55 -3.48 -15.54
N ALA A 16 -11.60 -3.40 -16.48
CA ALA A 16 -10.18 -3.65 -16.19
C ALA A 16 -9.48 -2.49 -15.43
N LEU A 17 -10.11 -1.30 -15.37
CA LEU A 17 -9.60 -0.15 -14.61
C LEU A 17 -10.61 0.26 -13.52
N PRO A 18 -10.42 -0.18 -12.28
CA PRO A 18 -11.26 0.25 -11.16
C PRO A 18 -11.09 1.74 -10.82
N ASP A 19 -12.15 2.38 -10.32
CA ASP A 19 -12.17 3.80 -9.97
C ASP A 19 -11.14 4.13 -8.87
N TYR A 20 -10.95 3.26 -7.87
CA TYR A 20 -9.97 3.49 -6.80
C TYR A 20 -8.54 3.49 -7.33
N THR A 21 -8.25 2.64 -8.32
CA THR A 21 -6.95 2.56 -9.00
C THR A 21 -6.69 3.86 -9.77
N MET A 22 -7.69 4.33 -10.52
CA MET A 22 -7.62 5.60 -11.25
C MET A 22 -7.45 6.82 -10.33
N GLN A 23 -8.20 6.84 -9.22
CA GLN A 23 -8.09 7.89 -8.20
C GLN A 23 -6.70 7.90 -7.56
N TYR A 24 -6.12 6.74 -7.29
CA TYR A 24 -4.77 6.64 -6.75
C TYR A 24 -3.72 7.18 -7.72
N ILE A 25 -3.77 6.80 -9.01
CA ILE A 25 -2.88 7.36 -10.04
C ILE A 25 -2.99 8.88 -10.08
N ALA A 26 -4.21 9.43 -10.08
CA ALA A 26 -4.42 10.87 -10.09
C ALA A 26 -3.82 11.56 -8.85
N GLN A 27 -3.99 10.98 -7.65
CA GLN A 27 -3.42 11.51 -6.42
C GLN A 27 -1.89 11.52 -6.43
N VAL A 28 -1.26 10.44 -6.88
CA VAL A 28 0.20 10.35 -6.97
C VAL A 28 0.74 11.36 -7.98
N VAL A 29 0.10 11.48 -9.14
CA VAL A 29 0.55 12.40 -10.19
C VAL A 29 0.42 13.86 -9.77
N ASP A 30 -0.67 14.21 -9.09
CA ASP A 30 -0.83 15.55 -8.52
C ASP A 30 0.26 15.86 -7.49
N ARG A 31 0.54 14.91 -6.58
CA ARG A 31 1.50 15.07 -5.48
C ARG A 31 2.97 15.07 -5.92
N GLU A 32 3.36 14.14 -6.77
CA GLU A 32 4.78 13.88 -7.10
C GLU A 32 5.21 14.46 -8.46
N PHE A 33 4.27 14.68 -9.37
CA PHE A 33 4.54 15.04 -10.77
C PHE A 33 3.81 16.31 -11.23
N ASN A 34 3.32 17.12 -10.28
CA ASN A 34 2.61 18.39 -10.54
C ASN A 34 1.45 18.25 -11.56
N GLY A 35 0.75 17.13 -11.53
CA GLY A 35 -0.40 16.90 -12.42
C GLY A 35 -0.03 16.55 -13.87
N ASP A 36 1.23 16.24 -14.17
CA ASP A 36 1.66 15.93 -15.54
C ASP A 36 1.01 14.67 -16.09
N ALA A 37 0.15 14.85 -17.09
CA ALA A 37 -0.62 13.79 -17.72
C ALA A 37 0.25 12.69 -18.36
N ARG A 38 1.50 12.97 -18.72
CA ARG A 38 2.42 11.95 -19.27
C ARG A 38 2.71 10.88 -18.22
N TYR A 39 3.04 11.28 -17.00
CA TYR A 39 3.24 10.34 -15.90
C TYR A 39 1.96 9.56 -15.57
N ALA A 40 0.79 10.20 -15.65
CA ALA A 40 -0.47 9.49 -15.46
C ALA A 40 -0.69 8.38 -16.48
N LEU A 41 -0.36 8.63 -17.76
CA LEU A 41 -0.49 7.64 -18.82
C LEU A 41 0.58 6.55 -18.74
N ASP A 42 1.82 6.92 -18.40
CA ASP A 42 2.91 5.96 -18.22
C ASP A 42 2.60 5.03 -17.04
N ILE A 43 2.18 5.57 -15.89
CA ILE A 43 1.78 4.76 -14.74
C ILE A 43 0.62 3.83 -15.11
N LEU A 44 -0.42 4.34 -15.79
CA LEU A 44 -1.54 3.51 -16.24
C LEU A 44 -1.07 2.38 -17.17
N TYR A 45 -0.26 2.71 -18.17
CA TYR A 45 0.25 1.75 -19.15
C TYR A 45 1.08 0.64 -18.48
N PHE A 46 2.08 1.01 -17.68
CA PHE A 46 2.92 0.02 -17.02
C PHE A 46 2.15 -0.81 -15.98
N SER A 47 1.14 -0.23 -15.33
CA SER A 47 0.27 -0.97 -14.40
C SER A 47 -0.60 -1.99 -15.14
N ALA A 48 -1.12 -1.64 -16.33
CA ALA A 48 -1.86 -2.56 -17.18
C ALA A 48 -0.98 -3.72 -17.67
N VAL A 49 0.24 -3.42 -18.11
CA VAL A 49 1.22 -4.44 -18.52
C VAL A 49 1.59 -5.36 -17.33
N LEU A 50 1.77 -4.80 -16.14
CA LEU A 50 2.07 -5.57 -14.93
C LEU A 50 0.90 -6.49 -14.55
N ALA A 51 -0.33 -5.98 -14.58
CA ALA A 51 -1.54 -6.76 -14.33
C ALA A 51 -1.69 -7.91 -15.34
N GLU A 52 -1.47 -7.64 -16.63
CA GLU A 52 -1.50 -8.67 -17.69
C GLU A 52 -0.43 -9.75 -17.46
N ASN A 53 0.80 -9.35 -17.13
CA ASN A 53 1.88 -10.29 -16.80
C ASN A 53 1.60 -11.14 -15.55
N ARG A 54 0.74 -10.65 -14.65
CA ARG A 54 0.27 -11.36 -13.45
C ARG A 54 -1.01 -12.16 -13.70
N GLU A 55 -1.51 -12.16 -14.92
CA GLU A 55 -2.79 -12.80 -15.30
C GLU A 55 -3.98 -12.26 -14.50
N HIS A 56 -3.92 -11.00 -14.06
CA HIS A 56 -5.04 -10.32 -13.41
C HIS A 56 -6.06 -9.85 -14.45
N ASP A 57 -7.35 -10.04 -14.16
CA ASP A 57 -8.45 -9.57 -15.03
C ASP A 57 -8.62 -8.04 -15.02
N ARG A 58 -8.06 -7.36 -14.01
CA ARG A 58 -8.11 -5.91 -13.81
C ARG A 58 -6.82 -5.41 -13.16
N ILE A 59 -6.57 -4.10 -13.28
CA ILE A 59 -5.45 -3.44 -12.63
C ILE A 59 -5.74 -3.32 -11.14
N GLU A 60 -5.04 -4.12 -10.34
CA GLU A 60 -5.13 -4.08 -8.89
C GLU A 60 -4.35 -2.88 -8.35
N LEU A 61 -4.74 -2.40 -7.16
CA LEU A 61 -4.06 -1.25 -6.54
C LEU A 61 -2.57 -1.53 -6.27
N ASP A 62 -2.21 -2.80 -6.00
CA ASP A 62 -0.82 -3.20 -5.80
C ASP A 62 0.03 -3.12 -7.07
N ASP A 63 -0.58 -3.33 -8.24
CA ASP A 63 0.10 -3.16 -9.54
C ASP A 63 0.53 -1.69 -9.71
N VAL A 64 -0.36 -0.75 -9.37
CA VAL A 64 -0.04 0.68 -9.45
C VAL A 64 1.00 1.09 -8.42
N ARG A 65 0.86 0.64 -7.16
CA ARG A 65 1.85 0.90 -6.11
C ARG A 65 3.24 0.40 -6.51
N GLU A 66 3.31 -0.72 -7.24
CA GLU A 66 4.57 -1.26 -7.70
C GLU A 66 5.23 -0.37 -8.74
N ILE A 67 4.49 0.10 -9.75
CA ILE A 67 5.02 1.04 -10.72
C ILE A 67 5.42 2.35 -10.05
N VAL A 68 4.58 2.89 -9.17
CA VAL A 68 4.87 4.12 -8.42
C VAL A 68 6.12 3.97 -7.56
N SER A 69 6.31 2.86 -6.87
CA SER A 69 7.48 2.63 -6.01
C SER A 69 8.81 2.59 -6.78
N GLN A 70 8.78 2.30 -8.09
CA GLN A 70 9.97 2.36 -8.95
C GLN A 70 10.31 3.79 -9.35
N LEU A 71 9.31 4.68 -9.42
CA LEU A 71 9.49 6.09 -9.77
C LEU A 71 9.79 6.95 -8.54
N VAL A 72 9.11 6.66 -7.43
CA VAL A 72 9.17 7.41 -6.17
C VAL A 72 9.33 6.41 -5.01
N PRO A 73 10.57 5.98 -4.69
CA PRO A 73 10.81 5.06 -3.59
C PRO A 73 10.46 5.71 -2.24
N GLN A 74 9.45 5.16 -1.56
CA GLN A 74 8.99 5.66 -0.24
C GLN A 74 9.69 4.96 0.94
N MET A 75 10.20 3.74 0.74
CA MET A 75 10.85 2.93 1.78
C MET A 75 11.96 2.08 1.17
N THR A 76 13.12 2.04 1.82
CA THR A 76 14.19 1.09 1.46
C THR A 76 14.14 -0.18 2.30
N SER A 77 14.83 -1.23 1.86
CA SER A 77 15.00 -2.45 2.65
C SER A 77 15.72 -2.20 3.98
N GLU A 78 16.68 -1.28 3.98
CA GLU A 78 17.51 -0.86 5.10
C GLU A 78 16.65 -0.15 6.15
N ASP A 79 15.78 0.76 5.69
CA ASP A 79 14.81 1.46 6.52
C ASP A 79 13.89 0.48 7.27
N LEU A 80 13.33 -0.49 6.54
CA LEU A 80 12.44 -1.49 7.10
C LEU A 80 13.18 -2.45 8.05
N ALA A 81 14.44 -2.75 7.77
CA ALA A 81 15.27 -3.58 8.64
C ALA A 81 15.59 -2.89 9.97
N ALA A 82 15.74 -1.56 9.97
CA ALA A 82 16.04 -0.76 11.15
C ALA A 82 14.87 -0.63 12.14
N LEU A 83 13.63 -0.91 11.70
CA LEU A 83 12.45 -0.89 12.56
C LEU A 83 12.55 -1.90 13.72
N GLN A 84 12.04 -1.51 14.89
CA GLN A 84 11.85 -2.41 16.02
C GLN A 84 10.81 -3.48 15.69
N ASN A 85 10.85 -4.63 16.37
CA ASN A 85 9.89 -5.71 16.11
C ASN A 85 8.44 -5.27 16.29
N ILE A 86 8.15 -4.40 17.27
CA ILE A 86 6.80 -3.86 17.48
C ILE A 86 6.33 -3.00 16.30
N GLU A 87 7.21 -2.19 15.72
CA GLU A 87 6.95 -1.36 14.54
C GLU A 87 6.78 -2.23 13.29
N LYS A 88 7.62 -3.26 13.11
CA LYS A 88 7.47 -4.24 12.03
C LYS A 88 6.13 -4.99 12.11
N ILE A 89 5.73 -5.41 13.31
CA ILE A 89 4.43 -6.08 13.53
C ILE A 89 3.28 -5.10 13.25
N ALA A 90 3.37 -3.85 13.71
CA ALA A 90 2.35 -2.83 13.44
C ALA A 90 2.22 -2.53 11.94
N LEU A 91 3.34 -2.35 11.24
CA LEU A 91 3.37 -2.13 9.79
C LEU A 91 2.81 -3.33 9.02
N LEU A 92 3.18 -4.54 9.43
CA LEU A 92 2.63 -5.78 8.87
C LEU A 92 1.11 -5.88 9.08
N SER A 93 0.63 -5.45 10.25
CA SER A 93 -0.80 -5.42 10.58
C SER A 93 -1.57 -4.46 9.67
N VAL A 94 -0.99 -3.29 9.39
CA VAL A 94 -1.56 -2.31 8.46
C VAL A 94 -1.56 -2.88 7.05
N ALA A 95 -0.46 -3.49 6.62
CA ALA A 95 -0.33 -4.10 5.30
C ALA A 95 -1.41 -5.18 5.07
N TYR A 96 -1.61 -6.11 6.01
CA TYR A 96 -2.68 -7.10 5.90
C TYR A 96 -4.08 -6.50 5.94
N ALA A 97 -4.32 -5.51 6.79
CA ALA A 97 -5.62 -4.85 6.85
C ALA A 97 -5.94 -4.09 5.55
N VAL A 98 -4.95 -3.45 4.94
CA VAL A 98 -5.06 -2.77 3.65
C VAL A 98 -5.27 -3.78 2.52
N GLN A 99 -4.55 -4.90 2.51
CA GLN A 99 -4.68 -5.95 1.47
C GLN A 99 -6.11 -6.49 1.36
N ARG A 100 -6.83 -6.58 2.48
CA ARG A 100 -8.21 -7.08 2.54
C ARG A 100 -9.24 -6.10 1.96
N ASN A 101 -8.84 -4.87 1.65
CA ASN A 101 -9.70 -3.79 1.21
C ASN A 101 -9.31 -3.32 -0.20
N GLU A 102 -10.18 -3.51 -1.19
CA GLU A 102 -9.91 -3.14 -2.60
C GLU A 102 -9.53 -1.65 -2.75
N GLY A 103 -10.14 -0.76 -1.96
CA GLY A 103 -9.82 0.67 -1.97
C GLY A 103 -8.48 1.05 -1.34
N GLY A 104 -7.76 0.07 -0.77
CA GLY A 104 -6.44 0.28 -0.19
C GLY A 104 -6.42 1.06 1.12
N PHE A 105 -7.55 1.20 1.80
CA PHE A 105 -7.65 1.84 3.11
C PHE A 105 -8.19 0.86 4.14
N ALA A 106 -7.64 0.92 5.34
CA ALA A 106 -8.12 0.19 6.51
C ALA A 106 -8.54 1.16 7.61
N SER A 107 -9.48 0.72 8.44
CA SER A 107 -9.81 1.35 9.71
C SER A 107 -8.84 0.93 10.81
N PHE A 108 -8.72 1.77 11.84
CA PHE A 108 -7.97 1.44 13.04
C PHE A 108 -8.44 0.12 13.67
N THR A 109 -9.74 -0.17 13.63
CA THR A 109 -10.30 -1.44 14.12
C THR A 109 -9.78 -2.65 13.35
N GLU A 110 -9.68 -2.56 12.02
CA GLU A 110 -9.12 -3.63 11.19
C GLU A 110 -7.63 -3.82 11.45
N VAL A 111 -6.88 -2.72 11.55
CA VAL A 111 -5.46 -2.74 11.91
C VAL A 111 -5.26 -3.36 13.29
N TYR A 112 -6.05 -2.97 14.29
CA TYR A 112 -5.95 -3.50 15.65
C TYR A 112 -6.31 -4.99 15.72
N ASN A 113 -7.30 -5.45 14.94
CA ASN A 113 -7.63 -6.86 14.86
C ASN A 113 -6.48 -7.67 14.24
N SER A 114 -5.92 -7.21 13.12
CA SER A 114 -4.74 -7.84 12.53
C SER A 114 -3.54 -7.83 13.48
N TYR A 115 -3.35 -6.75 14.23
CA TYR A 115 -2.27 -6.62 15.20
C TYR A 115 -2.37 -7.62 16.34
N LYS A 116 -3.56 -7.86 16.90
CA LYS A 116 -3.73 -8.87 17.94
C LYS A 116 -3.31 -10.26 17.45
N GLU A 117 -3.78 -10.65 16.27
CA GLU A 117 -3.44 -11.94 15.66
C GLU A 117 -1.92 -12.08 15.44
N LEU A 118 -1.28 -11.04 14.92
CA LEU A 118 0.15 -11.07 14.61
C LEU A 118 1.03 -10.96 15.87
N ALA A 119 0.65 -10.13 16.84
CA ALA A 119 1.35 -10.03 18.10
C ALA A 119 1.38 -11.39 18.80
N GLU A 120 0.24 -12.09 18.86
CA GLU A 120 0.16 -13.46 19.38
C GLU A 120 1.04 -14.42 18.58
N ARG A 121 0.96 -14.39 17.24
CA ARG A 121 1.80 -15.22 16.34
C ARG A 121 3.30 -15.06 16.62
N PHE A 122 3.75 -13.84 16.92
CA PHE A 122 5.15 -13.52 17.18
C PHE A 122 5.49 -13.47 18.68
N SER A 123 4.67 -14.07 19.55
CA SER A 123 4.90 -14.14 21.00
C SER A 123 5.06 -12.77 21.70
N VAL A 124 4.46 -11.72 21.13
CA VAL A 124 4.36 -10.38 21.70
C VAL A 124 3.00 -10.23 22.36
N ARG A 125 2.96 -9.81 23.63
CA ARG A 125 1.69 -9.56 24.31
C ARG A 125 0.98 -8.36 23.65
N PRO A 126 -0.23 -8.52 23.11
CA PRO A 126 -0.93 -7.42 22.46
C PRO A 126 -1.28 -6.33 23.49
N ASN A 127 -0.91 -5.10 23.15
CA ASN A 127 -1.21 -3.90 23.92
C ASN A 127 -1.55 -2.77 22.95
N ILE A 128 -2.74 -2.16 23.13
CA ILE A 128 -3.22 -1.08 22.28
C ILE A 128 -2.31 0.16 22.32
N ARG A 129 -1.76 0.52 23.49
CA ARG A 129 -0.82 1.66 23.61
C ARG A 129 0.47 1.41 22.85
N SER A 130 0.96 0.17 22.86
CA SER A 130 2.14 -0.22 22.08
C SER A 130 1.88 -0.11 20.58
N LEU A 131 0.69 -0.51 20.12
CA LEU A 131 0.28 -0.31 18.73
C LEU A 131 0.16 1.17 18.39
N GLU A 132 -0.51 1.98 19.20
CA GLU A 132 -0.67 3.42 18.98
C GLU A 132 0.70 4.12 18.85
N ASN A 133 1.64 3.82 19.75
CA ASN A 133 3.00 4.37 19.68
C ASN A 133 3.73 3.92 18.41
N ALA A 134 3.62 2.64 18.03
CA ALA A 134 4.26 2.12 16.83
C ALA A 134 3.66 2.74 15.56
N LEU A 135 2.33 2.90 15.49
CA LEU A 135 1.67 3.58 14.38
C LEU A 135 2.10 5.05 14.30
N GLN A 136 2.25 5.75 15.42
CA GLN A 136 2.75 7.12 15.42
C GLN A 136 4.17 7.20 14.83
N VAL A 137 5.08 6.31 15.25
CA VAL A 137 6.43 6.25 14.67
C VAL A 137 6.38 6.02 13.16
N LEU A 138 5.54 5.08 12.71
CA LEU A 138 5.40 4.78 11.28
C LEU A 138 4.79 5.93 10.47
N VAL A 139 3.89 6.72 11.06
CA VAL A 139 3.36 7.96 10.46
C VAL A 139 4.45 9.03 10.39
N ASP A 140 5.22 9.20 11.47
CA ASP A 140 6.31 10.20 11.53
C ASP A 140 7.42 9.90 10.52
N LEU A 141 7.68 8.61 10.25
CA LEU A 141 8.60 8.15 9.21
C LEU A 141 8.02 8.24 7.79
N GLY A 142 6.71 8.50 7.64
CA GLY A 142 6.01 8.50 6.36
C GLY A 142 5.72 7.11 5.79
N TYR A 143 5.90 6.05 6.58
CA TYR A 143 5.64 4.67 6.13
C TYR A 143 4.14 4.32 6.12
N ILE A 144 3.37 5.03 6.92
CA ILE A 144 1.91 4.93 6.94
C ILE A 144 1.32 6.31 6.71
N ILE A 145 0.23 6.34 5.97
CA ILE A 145 -0.58 7.54 5.79
C ILE A 145 -1.87 7.35 6.59
N ASP A 146 -2.05 8.17 7.62
CA ASP A 146 -3.28 8.25 8.41
C ASP A 146 -4.10 9.48 8.00
N LYS A 147 -5.24 9.26 7.35
CA LYS A 147 -6.24 10.31 7.00
C LYS A 147 -7.46 10.27 7.92
N GLY A 148 -7.35 9.62 9.07
CA GLY A 148 -8.39 9.44 10.08
C GLY A 148 -8.70 7.97 10.38
N PRO A 149 -9.56 7.70 11.38
CA PRO A 149 -9.73 6.37 11.99
C PRO A 149 -10.27 5.27 11.06
N LYS A 150 -10.72 5.62 9.85
CA LYS A 150 -11.21 4.69 8.81
C LYS A 150 -10.33 4.67 7.56
N LYS A 151 -9.23 5.42 7.55
CA LYS A 151 -8.43 5.72 6.36
C LYS A 151 -6.94 5.69 6.67
N ILE A 152 -6.46 4.51 7.06
CA ILE A 152 -5.04 4.17 7.22
C ILE A 152 -4.59 3.41 5.98
N THR A 153 -3.44 3.76 5.40
CA THR A 153 -2.90 3.11 4.20
C THR A 153 -1.38 3.10 4.16
N VAL A 154 -0.83 2.38 3.19
CA VAL A 154 0.59 2.40 2.79
C VAL A 154 0.69 2.74 1.30
N ASP A 155 1.73 3.49 0.92
CA ASP A 155 2.01 3.91 -0.46
C ASP A 155 3.06 3.03 -1.16
N VAL A 156 3.21 1.79 -0.69
CA VAL A 156 4.13 0.78 -1.25
C VAL A 156 3.39 -0.52 -1.55
N PRO A 157 3.93 -1.40 -2.43
CA PRO A 157 3.31 -2.68 -2.74
C PRO A 157 3.16 -3.55 -1.50
N VAL A 158 1.91 -3.77 -1.11
CA VAL A 158 1.49 -4.44 0.10
C VAL A 158 1.96 -5.89 0.09
N GLU A 159 1.91 -6.58 -1.06
CA GLU A 159 2.38 -7.96 -1.14
C GLU A 159 3.88 -8.08 -0.88
N LYS A 160 4.67 -7.19 -1.50
CA LYS A 160 6.13 -7.17 -1.29
C LYS A 160 6.47 -6.81 0.15
N LEU A 161 5.77 -5.82 0.72
CA LEU A 161 5.94 -5.39 2.10
C LEU A 161 5.65 -6.53 3.08
N ILE A 162 4.52 -7.24 2.91
CA ILE A 162 4.15 -8.40 3.73
C ILE A 162 5.25 -9.47 3.68
N ARG A 163 5.65 -9.89 2.47
CA ARG A 163 6.69 -10.91 2.29
C ARG A 163 8.01 -10.52 2.96
N PHE A 164 8.39 -9.25 2.85
CA PHE A 164 9.61 -8.74 3.47
C PHE A 164 9.54 -8.78 5.00
N LEU A 165 8.47 -8.24 5.58
CA LEU A 165 8.30 -8.15 7.04
C LEU A 165 8.13 -9.53 7.69
N GLU A 166 7.38 -10.45 7.06
CA GLU A 166 7.26 -11.82 7.55
C GLU A 166 8.62 -12.51 7.59
N LYS A 167 9.44 -12.37 6.54
CA LYS A 167 10.79 -12.93 6.52
C LYS A 167 11.65 -12.37 7.67
N GLN A 168 11.60 -11.06 7.91
CA GLN A 168 12.35 -10.41 8.99
C GLN A 168 11.91 -10.90 10.38
N LEU A 169 10.59 -11.06 10.61
CA LEU A 169 10.04 -11.46 11.90
C LEU A 169 10.16 -12.96 12.20
N THR A 170 10.36 -13.80 11.17
CA THR A 170 10.51 -15.25 11.31
C THR A 170 11.97 -15.73 11.29
N SER A 171 12.93 -14.86 10.99
CA SER A 171 14.35 -15.22 10.89
C SER A 171 15.08 -15.24 12.25
N HIS A 172 14.39 -15.58 13.34
CA HIS A 172 14.94 -15.65 14.70
C HIS A 172 14.69 -17.03 15.34
#